data_AF-A0A928DZ99-F1
#
_entry.id   AF-A0A928DZ99-F1
#
_cell.length_a   1.000
_cell.length_b   1.000
_cell.length_c   1.000
_cell.angle_alpha   90.00
_cell.angle_beta   90.00
_cell.angle_gamma   90.00
#
_symmetry.space_group_name_H-M   'P 1'
#
loop_
_entity.id
_entity.type
_entity.pdbx_description
1 polymer ?
#
loop_
_entity_poly.entity_id
_entity_poly.type
_entity_poly.pdbx_seq_one_letter_code
_entity_poly.pdbx_strand_id
1 'polypeptide(L)'
;MTKTIRFDLRNPRSKRLSRLPEGVDGDKSLMMWKELCRTGDYVADGEKHVIDNAFFTRMVDSFNTRKAKGIEVPCPIGHTHDPEEKRGRVVYLETRPNADGGTSLWGIIEFIDKEAKEALRHSDVSIDAPVETTDGDGDSYRFALEHVAFTDYPVVPGMEGFSDVSFSIVKENEGSRGKSEKPRNDFADEFTLDALIAKMGLTDDFTSPSDVYKSIWRKFSELKGTENASETEKEEAMARKKKFSEEEIEDREKEFDEEEENEKEMSRRSRKKKSKKFSDDEEDEEKAFDNGGDEDDEEDAEFEDDEDDAEFEDDEEEDSKELSRKKKGKRFSRNGADFQLMKENRMMKIDGMRRDGYITAAQSQAMKARFCSDAHISFSLKRNSNRDFNETCAILKAGMRQDYMEHTGMQGISFGRHEMVDRERSLADEMESRFQKKK
;
A
#
# COMPACT_ATOMS: atom_id res chain seq x y z
N MET A 1 -6.67 30.08 -27.53
CA MET A 1 -5.99 28.78 -27.65
C MET A 1 -6.52 27.86 -26.57
N THR A 2 -7.43 26.95 -26.90
CA THR A 2 -8.07 26.03 -25.96
C THR A 2 -7.26 24.75 -25.85
N LYS A 3 -6.66 24.48 -24.68
CA LYS A 3 -5.94 23.22 -24.40
C LYS A 3 -6.97 22.09 -24.27
N THR A 4 -7.03 21.19 -25.25
CA THR A 4 -7.84 19.97 -25.17
C THR A 4 -7.14 18.94 -24.30
N ILE A 5 -7.67 18.69 -23.10
CA ILE A 5 -7.23 17.61 -22.21
C ILE A 5 -7.93 16.32 -22.66
N ARG A 6 -7.15 15.33 -23.14
CA ARG A 6 -7.67 14.00 -23.50
C ARG A 6 -7.64 13.08 -22.28
N PHE A 7 -8.81 12.63 -21.84
CA PHE A 7 -8.94 11.57 -20.83
C PHE A 7 -8.95 10.20 -21.51
N ASP A 8 -8.13 9.28 -21.02
CA ASP A 8 -8.10 7.88 -21.46
C ASP A 8 -8.77 7.02 -20.40
N LEU A 9 -9.91 6.40 -20.76
CA LEU A 9 -10.81 5.73 -19.82
C LEU A 9 -10.47 4.25 -19.58
N ARG A 10 -9.37 3.73 -20.13
CA ARG A 10 -9.12 2.26 -20.14
C ARG A 10 -8.50 1.68 -18.87
N ASN A 11 -7.96 2.52 -17.96
CA ASN A 11 -7.58 2.11 -16.60
C ASN A 11 -7.34 3.36 -15.73
N PRO A 12 -8.39 3.91 -15.06
CA PRO A 12 -8.25 5.15 -14.30
C PRO A 12 -7.31 5.03 -13.09
N ARG A 13 -6.97 3.82 -12.64
CA ARG A 13 -6.13 3.58 -11.45
C ARG A 13 -4.64 3.86 -11.69
N SER A 14 -4.08 3.40 -12.80
CA SER A 14 -2.63 3.57 -13.09
C SER A 14 -2.19 5.02 -13.29
N LYS A 15 -3.09 5.91 -13.77
CA LYS A 15 -2.72 7.30 -14.05
C LYS A 15 -2.68 8.18 -12.80
N ARG A 16 -3.41 7.84 -11.74
CA ARG A 16 -3.46 8.69 -10.54
C ARG A 16 -2.18 8.58 -9.70
N LEU A 17 -1.54 7.41 -9.71
CA LEU A 17 -0.27 7.13 -9.02
C LEU A 17 0.92 7.92 -9.58
N SER A 18 0.79 8.46 -10.80
CA SER A 18 1.90 9.09 -11.51
C SER A 18 2.29 10.49 -11.02
N ARG A 19 1.34 11.27 -10.49
CA ARG A 19 1.60 12.69 -10.25
C ARG A 19 2.05 12.91 -8.82
N LEU A 20 3.15 13.64 -8.67
CA LEU A 20 3.49 14.23 -7.38
C LEU A 20 2.41 15.21 -6.94
N PRO A 21 2.05 15.16 -5.65
CA PRO A 21 1.30 16.25 -5.02
C PRO A 21 2.04 17.57 -5.20
N GLU A 22 1.28 18.66 -5.31
CA GLU A 22 1.85 20.01 -5.35
C GLU A 22 2.54 20.30 -4.00
N GLY A 23 3.72 20.94 -4.04
CA GLY A 23 4.48 21.29 -2.84
C GLY A 23 5.34 20.17 -2.24
N VAL A 24 5.52 19.04 -2.94
CA VAL A 24 6.54 18.05 -2.58
C VAL A 24 7.86 18.45 -3.23
N ASP A 25 8.79 18.94 -2.40
CA ASP A 25 10.18 19.25 -2.76
C ASP A 25 11.07 18.01 -2.61
N GLY A 26 12.20 17.98 -3.33
CA GLY A 26 13.21 16.91 -3.27
C GLY A 26 13.64 16.36 -4.64
N ASP A 27 14.58 15.41 -4.62
CA ASP A 27 15.02 14.72 -5.85
C ASP A 27 13.97 13.69 -6.25
N LYS A 28 13.15 14.14 -7.19
CA LYS A 28 12.16 13.37 -7.94
C LYS A 28 12.64 11.98 -8.39
N SER A 29 13.90 11.82 -8.80
CA SER A 29 14.43 10.53 -9.23
C SER A 29 14.60 9.52 -8.08
N LEU A 30 14.69 10.02 -6.85
CA LEU A 30 14.81 9.25 -5.61
C LEU A 30 13.47 9.02 -4.91
N MET A 31 12.34 9.40 -5.52
CA MET A 31 11.02 9.28 -4.90
C MET A 31 10.26 8.05 -5.38
N MET A 32 9.64 7.31 -4.46
CA MET A 32 8.74 6.20 -4.74
C MET A 32 7.51 6.23 -3.85
N TRP A 33 6.37 5.80 -4.39
CA TRP A 33 5.17 5.51 -3.62
C TRP A 33 5.29 4.15 -2.94
N LYS A 34 4.87 4.07 -1.67
CA LYS A 34 4.74 2.83 -0.92
C LYS A 34 3.46 2.83 -0.09
N GLU A 35 2.75 1.71 -0.08
CA GLU A 35 1.69 1.45 0.89
C GLU A 35 2.35 1.18 2.24
N LEU A 36 2.05 2.03 3.23
CA LEU A 36 2.68 1.98 4.55
C LEU A 36 1.86 1.17 5.56
N CYS A 37 0.53 1.21 5.42
CA CYS A 37 -0.41 0.55 6.33
C CYS A 37 -1.79 0.46 5.67
N ARG A 38 -2.63 -0.49 6.10
CA ARG A 38 -4.01 -0.67 5.61
C ARG A 38 -4.99 -0.96 6.74
N THR A 39 -6.27 -0.68 6.51
CA THR A 39 -7.30 -0.90 7.54
C THR A 39 -7.42 -2.37 7.90
N GLY A 40 -7.57 -2.68 9.18
CA GLY A 40 -7.71 -4.05 9.67
C GLY A 40 -7.47 -4.18 11.17
N ASP A 41 -7.59 -5.41 11.65
CA ASP A 41 -7.25 -5.82 13.01
C ASP A 41 -5.90 -6.54 12.99
N TYR A 42 -4.91 -6.04 13.71
CA TYR A 42 -3.56 -6.57 13.75
C TYR A 42 -3.14 -6.90 15.18
N VAL A 43 -2.16 -7.79 15.33
CA VAL A 43 -1.56 -8.08 16.63
C VAL A 43 -0.05 -7.87 16.51
N ALA A 44 0.49 -7.00 17.35
CA ALA A 44 1.92 -6.73 17.47
C ALA A 44 2.30 -6.81 18.95
N ASP A 45 3.40 -7.48 19.28
CA ASP A 45 3.88 -7.63 20.66
C ASP A 45 2.84 -8.15 21.66
N GLY A 46 1.86 -8.93 21.17
CA GLY A 46 0.76 -9.46 21.97
C GLY A 46 -0.42 -8.50 22.18
N GLU A 47 -0.32 -7.27 21.70
CA GLU A 47 -1.38 -6.26 21.76
C GLU A 47 -2.18 -6.21 20.46
N LYS A 48 -3.50 -6.02 20.59
CA LYS A 48 -4.41 -5.87 19.44
C LYS A 48 -4.47 -4.41 19.02
N HIS A 49 -4.17 -4.14 17.75
CA HIS A 49 -4.27 -2.83 17.13
C HIS A 49 -5.40 -2.83 16.10
N VAL A 50 -6.33 -1.87 16.23
CA VAL A 50 -7.41 -1.65 15.25
C VAL A 50 -7.04 -0.44 14.41
N ILE A 51 -6.85 -0.67 13.11
CA ILE A 51 -6.46 0.36 12.15
C ILE A 51 -7.68 0.72 11.31
N ASP A 52 -8.18 1.94 11.50
CA ASP A 52 -9.36 2.47 10.82
C ASP A 52 -9.07 3.76 10.04
N ASN A 53 -10.07 4.31 9.36
CA ASN A 53 -9.92 5.56 8.63
C ASN A 53 -9.64 6.76 9.55
N ALA A 54 -10.11 6.72 10.80
CA ALA A 54 -9.88 7.78 11.77
C ALA A 54 -8.41 7.81 12.20
N PHE A 55 -7.78 6.64 12.34
CA PHE A 55 -6.35 6.48 12.57
C PHE A 55 -5.54 7.10 11.43
N PHE A 56 -5.87 6.81 10.16
CA PHE A 56 -5.17 7.43 9.02
C PHE A 56 -5.34 8.96 8.96
N THR A 57 -6.55 9.45 9.27
CA THR A 57 -6.80 10.90 9.30
C THR A 57 -5.90 11.58 10.34
N ARG A 58 -5.86 11.04 11.57
CA ARG A 58 -4.98 11.55 12.63
C ARG A 58 -3.51 11.50 12.23
N MET A 59 -3.05 10.40 11.65
CA MET A 59 -1.66 10.24 11.24
C MET A 59 -1.25 11.24 10.15
N VAL A 60 -2.09 11.47 9.15
CA VAL A 60 -1.85 12.47 8.10
C VAL A 60 -1.83 13.88 8.68
N ASP A 61 -2.75 14.22 9.59
CA ASP A 61 -2.80 15.53 10.24
C ASP A 61 -1.56 15.77 11.12
N SER A 62 -1.16 14.79 11.93
CA SER A 62 0.05 14.84 12.75
C SER A 62 1.31 14.94 11.90
N PHE A 63 1.40 14.18 10.80
CA PHE A 63 2.52 14.27 9.86
C PHE A 63 2.63 15.67 9.25
N ASN A 64 1.53 16.23 8.75
CA ASN A 64 1.54 17.57 8.16
C ASN A 64 1.92 18.66 9.18
N THR A 65 1.46 18.53 10.42
CA THR A 65 1.79 19.46 11.51
C THR A 65 3.28 19.39 11.86
N ARG A 66 3.82 18.17 12.03
CA ARG A 66 5.24 17.94 12.32
C ARG A 66 6.14 18.39 11.16
N LYS A 67 5.75 18.08 9.91
CA LYS A 67 6.45 18.53 8.71
C LYS A 67 6.50 20.06 8.61
N ALA A 68 5.42 20.76 8.97
CA ALA A 68 5.40 22.22 8.98
C ALA A 68 6.38 22.84 10.00
N LYS A 69 6.76 22.08 11.03
CA LYS A 69 7.82 22.44 11.99
C LYS A 69 9.22 21.98 11.58
N GLY A 70 9.38 21.34 10.42
CA GLY A 70 10.65 20.80 9.96
C GLY A 70 11.06 19.49 10.64
N ILE A 71 10.14 18.81 11.33
CA ILE A 71 10.40 17.49 11.91
C ILE A 71 10.20 16.46 10.81
N GLU A 72 11.30 15.85 10.35
CA GLU A 72 11.29 14.80 9.35
C GLU A 72 10.89 13.44 9.96
N VAL A 73 10.32 12.57 9.13
CA VAL A 73 10.07 11.17 9.46
C VAL A 73 11.10 10.31 8.72
N PRO A 74 12.13 9.78 9.41
CA PRO A 74 13.15 8.96 8.77
C PRO A 74 12.61 7.59 8.34
N CYS A 75 13.30 6.99 7.37
CA CYS A 75 13.09 5.60 6.97
C CYS A 75 14.39 4.80 7.19
N PRO A 76 14.58 4.20 8.37
CA PRO A 76 15.76 3.38 8.66
C PRO A 76 15.60 1.92 8.22
N ILE A 77 16.70 1.16 8.18
CA ILE A 77 16.64 -0.31 8.07
C ILE A 77 16.27 -0.89 9.44
N GLY A 78 15.14 -1.60 9.52
CA GLY A 78 14.60 -2.12 10.78
C GLY A 78 14.00 -1.04 11.68
N HIS A 79 13.43 -1.47 12.82
CA HIS A 79 12.90 -0.56 13.84
C HIS A 79 14.04 -0.07 14.75
N THR A 80 14.75 0.96 14.29
CA THR A 80 15.86 1.59 15.02
C THR A 80 15.73 3.11 15.00
N HIS A 81 16.30 3.77 16.00
CA HIS A 81 16.46 5.24 16.05
C HIS A 81 17.88 5.68 15.72
N ASP A 82 18.73 4.76 15.25
CA ASP A 82 20.09 5.06 14.82
C ASP A 82 20.06 5.90 13.52
N PRO A 83 20.62 7.13 13.52
CA PRO A 83 20.68 7.95 12.32
C PRO A 83 21.53 7.34 11.18
N GLU A 84 22.52 6.49 11.49
CA GLU A 84 23.38 5.85 10.50
C GLU A 84 22.63 4.79 9.67
N GLU A 85 21.53 4.26 10.20
CA GLU A 85 20.66 3.30 9.51
C GLU A 85 19.62 3.98 8.61
N LYS A 86 19.57 5.32 8.59
CA LYS A 86 18.66 6.07 7.72
C LYS A 86 18.98 5.76 6.25
N ARG A 87 17.96 5.38 5.48
CA ARG A 87 18.05 5.16 4.01
C ARG A 87 17.09 6.04 3.21
N GLY A 88 16.20 6.75 3.89
CA GLY A 88 15.30 7.71 3.27
C GLY A 88 14.53 8.55 4.29
N ARG A 89 13.53 9.26 3.79
CA ARG A 89 12.54 9.99 4.60
C ARG A 89 11.17 9.98 3.92
N VAL A 90 10.12 10.07 4.72
CA VAL A 90 8.76 10.26 4.21
C VAL A 90 8.55 11.74 3.87
N VAL A 91 8.29 12.05 2.60
CA VAL A 91 8.08 13.43 2.14
C VAL A 91 6.61 13.79 2.00
N TYR A 92 5.72 12.80 1.93
CA TYR A 92 4.29 13.01 1.77
C TYR A 92 3.50 11.80 2.24
N LEU A 93 2.32 12.02 2.81
CA LEU A 93 1.36 10.99 3.19
C LEU A 93 -0.03 11.29 2.63
N GLU A 94 -0.75 10.26 2.21
CA GLU A 94 -2.19 10.37 1.95
C GLU A 94 -2.91 9.01 2.06
N THR A 95 -4.23 9.09 2.21
CA THR A 95 -5.10 7.93 2.25
C THR A 95 -5.65 7.61 0.85
N ARG A 96 -5.51 6.35 0.39
CA ARG A 96 -5.99 5.90 -0.93
C ARG A 96 -6.51 4.46 -0.87
N PRO A 97 -7.38 4.05 -1.81
CA PRO A 97 -7.74 2.64 -1.96
C PRO A 97 -6.56 1.81 -2.46
N ASN A 98 -6.36 0.62 -1.89
CA ASN A 98 -5.40 -0.39 -2.39
C ASN A 98 -5.99 -1.27 -3.50
N ALA A 99 -5.21 -2.25 -3.98
CA ALA A 99 -5.58 -3.21 -5.01
C ALA A 99 -6.86 -3.99 -4.67
N ASP A 100 -7.04 -4.31 -3.39
CA ASP A 100 -8.21 -5.02 -2.86
C ASP A 100 -9.44 -4.10 -2.71
N GLY A 101 -9.27 -2.78 -2.89
CA GLY A 101 -10.31 -1.77 -2.75
C GLY A 101 -10.54 -1.31 -1.31
N GLY A 102 -9.77 -1.83 -0.34
CA GLY A 102 -9.73 -1.35 1.03
C GLY A 102 -8.98 -0.01 1.14
N THR A 103 -9.17 0.70 2.24
CA THR A 103 -8.46 1.96 2.47
C THR A 103 -7.08 1.70 3.05
N SER A 104 -6.09 2.40 2.53
CA SER A 104 -4.70 2.31 2.98
C SER A 104 -4.05 3.69 3.10
N LEU A 105 -3.04 3.76 3.97
CA LEU A 105 -2.12 4.88 4.08
C LEU A 105 -0.96 4.67 3.10
N TRP A 106 -0.76 5.65 2.24
CA TRP A 106 0.31 5.67 1.26
C TRP A 106 1.28 6.80 1.57
N GLY A 107 2.57 6.54 1.41
CA GLY A 107 3.63 7.53 1.53
C GLY A 107 4.45 7.67 0.26
N ILE A 108 4.97 8.87 0.04
CA ILE A 108 6.12 9.06 -0.86
C ILE A 108 7.37 9.02 0.00
N ILE A 109 8.26 8.08 -0.30
CA ILE A 109 9.57 7.95 0.33
C ILE A 109 10.60 8.54 -0.63
N GLU A 110 11.40 9.48 -0.14
CA GLU A 110 12.61 9.99 -0.80
C GLU A 110 13.81 9.25 -0.21
N PHE A 111 14.48 8.45 -1.04
CA PHE A 111 15.71 7.76 -0.66
C PHE A 111 16.88 8.73 -0.59
N ILE A 112 17.88 8.43 0.25
CA ILE A 112 19.09 9.27 0.37
C ILE A 112 19.90 9.27 -0.94
N ASP A 113 19.97 8.12 -1.60
CA ASP A 113 20.68 7.95 -2.85
C ASP A 113 20.01 6.86 -3.74
N LYS A 114 20.58 6.65 -4.93
CA LYS A 114 20.09 5.67 -5.89
C LYS A 114 20.37 4.23 -5.46
N GLU A 115 21.44 3.99 -4.72
CA GLU A 115 21.83 2.66 -4.28
C GLU A 115 20.83 2.13 -3.24
N ALA A 116 20.52 2.94 -2.22
CA ALA A 116 19.48 2.69 -1.24
C ALA A 116 18.11 2.46 -1.90
N LYS A 117 17.76 3.30 -2.90
CA LYS A 117 16.54 3.11 -3.69
C LYS A 117 16.51 1.75 -4.36
N GLU A 118 17.59 1.35 -5.04
CA GLU A 118 17.65 0.09 -5.77
C GLU A 118 17.67 -1.14 -4.85
N ALA A 119 18.40 -1.07 -3.74
CA ALA A 119 18.48 -2.14 -2.75
C ALA A 119 17.14 -2.38 -2.05
N LEU A 120 16.41 -1.32 -1.70
CA LEU A 120 15.20 -1.39 -0.87
C LEU A 120 13.89 -1.37 -1.66
N ARG A 121 13.92 -1.22 -3.00
CA ARG A 121 12.70 -1.18 -3.82
C ARG A 121 11.79 -2.42 -3.68
N HIS A 122 12.33 -3.53 -3.18
CA HIS A 122 11.60 -4.78 -2.99
C HIS A 122 11.35 -5.11 -1.52
N SER A 123 11.79 -4.25 -0.59
CA SER A 123 11.54 -4.47 0.82
C SER A 123 10.07 -4.23 1.15
N ASP A 124 9.62 -4.85 2.23
CA ASP A 124 8.43 -4.39 2.90
C ASP A 124 8.78 -3.24 3.86
N VAL A 125 7.74 -2.70 4.48
CA VAL A 125 7.87 -1.62 5.45
C VAL A 125 7.03 -1.92 6.67
N SER A 126 7.41 -1.36 7.81
CA SER A 126 6.63 -1.36 9.03
C SER A 126 6.68 0.04 9.62
N ILE A 127 5.56 0.51 10.17
CA ILE A 127 5.47 1.87 10.70
C ILE A 127 5.62 1.84 12.22
N ASP A 128 6.33 2.82 12.77
CA ASP A 128 6.28 3.11 14.20
C ASP A 128 5.42 4.35 14.44
N ALA A 129 4.39 4.18 15.26
CA ALA A 129 3.35 5.17 15.49
C ALA A 129 2.84 5.10 16.94
N PRO A 130 3.66 5.56 17.92
CA PRO A 130 3.27 5.57 19.32
C PRO A 130 1.97 6.36 19.55
N VAL A 131 1.27 6.00 20.62
CA VAL A 131 -0.03 6.60 20.97
C VAL A 131 0.09 8.10 21.20
N GLU A 132 1.20 8.53 21.81
CA GLU A 132 1.53 9.94 22.06
C GLU A 132 3.05 10.14 21.96
N THR A 133 3.45 11.21 21.27
CA THR A 133 4.85 11.69 21.19
C THR A 133 4.87 13.18 21.48
N THR A 134 5.88 13.65 22.20
CA THR A 134 6.09 15.09 22.47
C THR A 134 7.36 15.55 21.76
N ASP A 135 7.31 16.68 21.04
CA ASP A 135 8.50 17.25 20.39
C ASP A 135 9.35 18.12 21.35
N GLY A 136 10.47 18.62 20.85
CA GLY A 136 11.38 19.49 21.62
C GLY A 136 10.78 20.84 22.03
N ASP A 137 9.67 21.26 21.41
CA ASP A 137 8.94 22.48 21.78
C ASP A 137 7.86 22.21 22.86
N GLY A 138 7.65 20.94 23.22
CA GLY A 138 6.65 20.51 24.20
C GLY A 138 5.26 20.27 23.61
N ASP A 139 5.10 20.26 22.29
CA ASP A 139 3.82 19.94 21.65
C ASP A 139 3.62 18.43 21.55
N SER A 140 2.46 17.95 22.01
CA SER A 140 2.07 16.54 21.96
C SER A 140 1.29 16.20 20.70
N TYR A 141 1.60 15.05 20.11
CA TYR A 141 0.95 14.50 18.92
C TYR A 141 0.47 13.09 19.22
N ARG A 142 -0.77 12.77 18.82
CA ARG A 142 -1.30 11.41 18.95
C ARG A 142 -1.16 10.63 17.67
N PHE A 143 -0.64 9.40 17.73
CA PHE A 143 -0.39 8.55 16.56
C PHE A 143 0.52 9.22 15.52
N ALA A 144 1.53 9.93 16.00
CA ALA A 144 2.54 10.52 15.13
C ALA A 144 3.40 9.41 14.52
N LEU A 145 3.61 9.47 13.21
CA LEU A 145 4.53 8.56 12.53
C LEU A 145 5.97 8.93 12.90
N GLU A 146 6.64 8.15 13.75
CA GLU A 146 8.02 8.42 14.18
C GLU A 146 9.02 8.00 13.11
N HIS A 147 8.90 6.78 12.59
CA HIS A 147 9.69 6.30 11.45
C HIS A 147 8.95 5.25 10.62
N VAL A 148 9.47 4.99 9.43
CA VAL A 148 9.06 3.89 8.55
C VAL A 148 10.24 2.95 8.36
N ALA A 149 10.23 1.83 9.09
CA ALA A 149 11.27 0.81 9.01
C ALA A 149 11.17 0.03 7.69
N PHE A 150 12.28 -0.09 6.95
CA PHE A 150 12.39 -1.09 5.89
C PHE A 150 12.65 -2.46 6.54
N THR A 151 11.80 -3.45 6.28
CA THR A 151 11.86 -4.76 6.94
C THR A 151 11.30 -5.86 6.02
N ASP A 152 11.69 -7.10 6.26
CA ASP A 152 11.13 -8.33 5.67
C ASP A 152 10.08 -9.00 6.58
N TYR A 153 9.84 -8.47 7.78
CA TYR A 153 8.83 -8.94 8.74
C TYR A 153 7.83 -7.83 9.13
N PRO A 154 7.06 -7.27 8.19
CA PRO A 154 6.11 -6.21 8.51
C PRO A 154 4.97 -6.70 9.43
N VAL A 155 4.58 -5.86 10.40
CA VAL A 155 3.40 -6.12 11.26
C VAL A 155 2.12 -6.23 10.42
N VAL A 156 2.03 -5.40 9.37
CA VAL A 156 0.93 -5.42 8.40
C VAL A 156 1.43 -6.12 7.13
N PRO A 157 1.24 -7.44 6.97
CA PRO A 157 1.76 -8.17 5.81
C PRO A 157 0.97 -7.83 4.54
N GLY A 158 1.53 -8.17 3.38
CA GLY A 158 0.83 -8.17 2.08
C GLY A 158 0.46 -6.80 1.53
N MET A 159 1.25 -5.78 1.86
CA MET A 159 1.13 -4.43 1.30
C MET A 159 1.66 -4.38 -0.14
N GLU A 160 1.19 -3.39 -0.91
CA GLU A 160 1.69 -3.14 -2.25
C GLU A 160 3.18 -2.76 -2.23
N GLY A 161 3.91 -3.23 -3.25
CA GLY A 161 5.33 -2.92 -3.44
C GLY A 161 5.57 -1.44 -3.78
N PHE A 162 6.84 -1.05 -3.82
CA PHE A 162 7.21 0.29 -4.25
C PHE A 162 6.79 0.53 -5.71
N SER A 163 6.27 1.72 -5.99
CA SER A 163 5.96 2.17 -7.33
C SER A 163 6.63 3.49 -7.64
N ASP A 164 7.22 3.59 -8.84
CA ASP A 164 7.87 4.82 -9.26
C ASP A 164 6.87 5.97 -9.32
N VAL A 165 7.30 7.13 -8.82
CA VAL A 165 6.60 8.39 -9.04
C VAL A 165 6.79 8.77 -10.51
N SER A 166 5.87 8.35 -11.39
CA SER A 166 6.11 8.53 -12.81
C SER A 166 5.90 9.98 -13.24
N PHE A 167 7.00 10.71 -13.40
CA PHE A 167 7.00 12.06 -13.94
C PHE A 167 6.34 12.05 -15.32
N SER A 168 5.14 12.63 -15.39
CA SER A 168 4.68 13.20 -16.65
C SER A 168 5.62 14.36 -16.96
N ILE A 169 6.79 14.07 -17.52
CA ILE A 169 7.65 15.08 -18.11
C ILE A 169 6.79 15.65 -19.24
N VAL A 170 6.09 16.74 -18.93
CA VAL A 170 5.68 17.68 -19.96
C VAL A 170 7.01 18.17 -20.49
N LYS A 171 7.57 17.47 -21.49
CA LYS A 171 8.55 18.07 -22.37
C LYS A 171 7.79 19.20 -23.01
N GLU A 172 7.80 20.37 -22.36
CA GLU A 172 7.51 21.61 -23.05
C GLU A 172 8.48 21.60 -24.21
N ASN A 173 7.94 21.39 -25.41
CA ASN A 173 8.68 21.41 -26.65
C ASN A 173 9.18 22.85 -26.83
N GLU A 174 10.23 23.21 -26.11
CA GLU A 174 11.04 24.36 -26.40
C GLU A 174 11.76 24.05 -27.71
N GLY A 175 11.23 24.59 -28.81
CA GLY A 175 12.10 25.12 -29.86
C GLY A 175 12.41 24.25 -31.09
N SER A 176 11.86 23.05 -31.29
CA SER A 176 12.00 22.41 -32.61
C SER A 176 10.96 22.94 -33.62
N ARG A 177 11.24 24.14 -34.17
CA ARG A 177 10.67 24.63 -35.45
C ARG A 177 11.20 23.80 -36.65
N GLY A 178 11.15 22.48 -36.54
CA GLY A 178 11.30 21.60 -37.69
C GLY A 178 9.99 21.58 -38.45
N LYS A 179 10.00 21.98 -39.73
CA LYS A 179 8.89 21.82 -40.66
C LYS A 179 8.50 20.34 -40.73
N SER A 180 7.55 19.90 -39.89
CA SER A 180 7.02 18.55 -39.96
C SER A 180 5.97 18.48 -41.05
N GLU A 181 6.25 17.66 -42.07
CA GLU A 181 5.24 17.16 -42.97
C GLU A 181 4.14 16.49 -42.14
N LYS A 182 2.90 16.92 -42.36
CA LYS A 182 1.73 16.40 -41.64
C LYS A 182 1.61 14.90 -41.91
N PRO A 183 1.67 14.02 -40.90
CA PRO A 183 1.25 12.64 -41.09
C PRO A 183 -0.25 12.66 -41.41
N ARG A 184 -0.63 12.06 -42.55
CA ARG A 184 -2.02 11.72 -42.86
C ARG A 184 -2.53 10.78 -41.77
N ASN A 185 -3.33 11.31 -40.87
CA ASN A 185 -4.06 10.54 -39.86
C ASN A 185 -5.45 10.24 -40.41
N ASP A 186 -5.60 9.11 -41.09
CA ASP A 186 -6.88 8.63 -41.62
C ASP A 186 -7.84 8.10 -40.52
N PHE A 187 -7.53 8.37 -39.24
CA PHE A 187 -8.32 7.96 -38.06
C PHE A 187 -8.85 9.15 -37.22
N ALA A 188 -8.61 10.39 -37.63
CA ALA A 188 -9.01 11.58 -36.87
C ALA A 188 -10.44 12.09 -37.19
N ASP A 189 -11.12 11.52 -38.18
CA ASP A 189 -12.39 12.05 -38.70
C ASP A 189 -13.66 11.56 -37.96
N GLU A 190 -13.55 10.70 -36.94
CA GLU A 190 -14.75 10.03 -36.38
C GLU A 190 -15.24 10.53 -35.01
N PHE A 191 -14.64 11.58 -34.43
CA PHE A 191 -15.09 12.11 -33.13
C PHE A 191 -15.18 13.64 -33.08
N THR A 192 -15.67 14.25 -34.17
CA THR A 192 -16.05 15.66 -34.16
C THR A 192 -17.30 15.87 -33.29
N LEU A 193 -17.38 17.00 -32.59
CA LEU A 193 -18.55 17.38 -31.79
C LEU A 193 -19.84 17.31 -32.60
N ASP A 194 -19.78 17.63 -33.90
CA ASP A 194 -20.91 17.56 -34.83
C ASP A 194 -21.42 16.13 -35.05
N ALA A 195 -20.52 15.14 -35.10
CA ALA A 195 -20.89 13.73 -35.19
C ALA A 195 -21.56 13.25 -33.90
N LEU A 196 -21.14 13.76 -32.73
CA LEU A 196 -21.80 13.47 -31.46
C LEU A 196 -23.19 14.11 -31.37
N ILE A 197 -23.31 15.37 -31.79
CA ILE A 197 -24.58 16.13 -31.86
C ILE A 197 -25.57 15.39 -32.78
N ALA A 198 -25.12 15.00 -33.98
CA ALA A 198 -25.93 14.26 -34.95
C ALA A 198 -26.36 12.88 -34.39
N LYS A 199 -25.42 12.14 -33.78
CA LYS A 199 -25.69 10.81 -33.23
C LYS A 199 -26.60 10.83 -32.00
N MET A 200 -26.57 11.92 -31.24
CA MET A 200 -27.51 12.17 -30.15
C MET A 200 -28.85 12.70 -30.65
N GLY A 201 -29.02 13.06 -31.93
CA GLY A 201 -30.25 13.64 -32.45
C GLY A 201 -30.61 14.97 -31.78
N LEU A 202 -29.60 15.79 -31.50
CA LEU A 202 -29.78 17.17 -31.04
C LEU A 202 -29.95 18.06 -32.29
N THR A 203 -31.09 18.74 -32.42
CA THR A 203 -31.42 19.57 -33.60
C THR A 203 -31.43 21.07 -33.29
N ASP A 204 -30.96 21.45 -32.09
CA ASP A 204 -30.96 22.83 -31.64
C ASP A 204 -29.86 23.63 -32.35
N ASP A 205 -30.18 24.86 -32.78
CA ASP A 205 -29.20 25.83 -33.30
C ASP A 205 -28.31 26.31 -32.14
N PHE A 206 -27.13 25.70 -31.99
CA PHE A 206 -26.21 26.04 -30.90
C PHE A 206 -25.42 27.32 -31.23
N THR A 207 -25.74 28.42 -30.56
CA THR A 207 -24.99 29.68 -30.65
C THR A 207 -23.68 29.67 -29.87
N SER A 208 -23.50 28.73 -28.93
CA SER A 208 -22.27 28.58 -28.17
C SER A 208 -21.98 27.12 -27.77
N PRO A 209 -20.71 26.75 -27.52
CA PRO A 209 -20.35 25.43 -27.01
C PRO A 209 -21.05 25.06 -25.68
N SER A 210 -21.38 26.05 -24.85
CA SER A 210 -22.09 25.85 -23.57
C SER A 210 -23.49 25.27 -23.77
N ASP A 211 -24.17 25.68 -24.85
CA ASP A 211 -25.54 25.25 -25.17
C ASP A 211 -25.57 23.77 -25.59
N VAL A 212 -24.49 23.31 -26.26
CA VAL A 212 -24.28 21.90 -26.60
C VAL A 212 -24.17 21.06 -25.33
N TYR A 213 -23.32 21.48 -24.37
CA TYR A 213 -23.13 20.74 -23.12
C TYR A 213 -24.42 20.67 -22.28
N LYS A 214 -25.17 21.77 -22.16
CA LYS A 214 -26.47 21.78 -21.46
C LYS A 214 -27.47 20.82 -22.11
N SER A 215 -27.50 20.76 -23.43
CA SER A 215 -28.42 19.89 -24.16
C SER A 215 -28.04 18.41 -24.07
N ILE A 216 -26.75 18.09 -24.08
CA ILE A 216 -26.26 16.74 -23.80
C ILE A 216 -26.66 16.31 -22.38
N TRP A 217 -26.45 17.18 -21.37
CA TRP A 217 -26.73 16.87 -19.98
C TRP A 217 -28.24 16.66 -19.74
N ARG A 218 -29.09 17.52 -20.32
CA ARG A 218 -30.55 17.37 -20.31
C ARG A 218 -31.01 16.02 -20.86
N LYS A 219 -30.47 15.58 -22.00
CA LYS A 219 -30.79 14.26 -22.57
C LYS A 219 -30.34 13.11 -21.68
N PHE A 220 -29.20 13.25 -21.01
CA PHE A 220 -28.74 12.28 -20.00
C PHE A 220 -29.66 12.24 -18.78
N SER A 221 -30.20 13.36 -18.33
CA SER A 221 -31.17 13.42 -17.24
C SER A 221 -32.50 12.79 -17.62
N GLU A 222 -32.97 12.99 -18.85
CA GLU A 222 -34.18 12.35 -19.39
C GLU A 222 -34.02 10.83 -19.49
N LEU A 223 -32.85 10.35 -19.95
CA LEU A 223 -32.53 8.91 -20.00
C LEU A 223 -32.43 8.28 -18.60
N LYS A 224 -32.05 9.05 -17.58
CA LYS A 224 -32.08 8.61 -16.18
C LYS A 224 -33.45 8.77 -15.51
N GLY A 225 -34.37 9.51 -16.14
CA GLY A 225 -35.68 9.84 -15.59
C GLY A 225 -36.71 8.72 -15.64
N THR A 226 -36.46 7.62 -16.36
CA THR A 226 -37.38 6.48 -16.46
C THR A 226 -37.25 5.45 -15.33
N GLU A 227 -36.30 5.64 -14.42
CA GLU A 227 -36.21 4.89 -13.16
C GLU A 227 -36.31 5.86 -11.97
N ASN A 228 -37.51 6.39 -11.71
CA ASN A 228 -37.77 7.05 -10.44
C ASN A 228 -39.14 6.65 -9.89
N ALA A 229 -39.08 5.86 -8.82
CA ALA A 229 -40.01 5.92 -7.70
C ALA A 229 -40.45 7.35 -7.42
N SER A 230 -41.74 7.53 -7.16
CA SER A 230 -42.37 8.84 -6.93
C SER A 230 -41.70 9.59 -5.79
N GLU A 231 -41.65 10.92 -5.89
CA GLU A 231 -41.07 11.81 -4.86
C GLU A 231 -41.61 11.52 -3.45
N THR A 232 -42.83 11.00 -3.35
CA THR A 232 -43.44 10.54 -2.09
C THR A 232 -42.65 9.43 -1.39
N GLU A 233 -42.06 8.48 -2.12
CA GLU A 233 -41.28 7.39 -1.53
C GLU A 233 -39.90 7.87 -1.04
N LYS A 234 -39.33 8.89 -1.71
CA LYS A 234 -38.07 9.51 -1.27
C LYS A 234 -38.27 10.35 0.00
N GLU A 235 -39.40 11.03 0.12
CA GLU A 235 -39.75 11.81 1.31
C GLU A 235 -40.05 10.91 2.53
N GLU A 236 -40.78 9.80 2.34
CA GLU A 236 -40.96 8.79 3.40
C GLU A 236 -39.65 8.10 3.81
N ALA A 237 -38.76 7.80 2.85
CA ALA A 237 -37.47 7.21 3.15
C ALA A 237 -36.55 8.18 3.93
N MET A 238 -36.58 9.47 3.62
CA MET A 238 -35.86 10.48 4.39
C MET A 238 -36.46 10.68 5.78
N ALA A 239 -37.79 10.67 5.92
CA ALA A 239 -38.45 10.75 7.22
C ALA A 239 -38.15 9.54 8.12
N ARG A 240 -38.08 8.32 7.55
CA ARG A 240 -37.66 7.11 8.29
C ARG A 240 -36.21 7.17 8.71
N LYS A 241 -35.30 7.62 7.84
CA LYS A 241 -33.88 7.78 8.20
C LYS A 241 -33.68 8.80 9.31
N LYS A 242 -34.43 9.91 9.29
CA LYS A 242 -34.34 10.94 10.32
C LYS A 242 -34.84 10.45 11.69
N LYS A 243 -35.93 9.69 11.72
CA LYS A 243 -36.42 9.07 12.97
C LYS A 243 -35.42 8.07 13.55
N PHE A 244 -34.82 7.25 12.70
CA PHE A 244 -33.83 6.27 13.13
C PHE A 244 -32.58 6.95 13.72
N SER A 245 -32.12 8.07 13.13
CA SER A 245 -30.99 8.82 13.68
C SER A 245 -31.28 9.53 15.00
N GLU A 246 -32.51 10.00 15.24
CA GLU A 246 -32.84 10.66 16.51
C GLU A 246 -32.92 9.65 17.66
N GLU A 247 -33.46 8.45 17.41
CA GLU A 247 -33.52 7.36 18.40
C GLU A 247 -32.12 6.82 18.73
N GLU A 248 -31.25 6.66 17.73
CA GLU A 248 -29.86 6.20 17.90
C GLU A 248 -28.98 7.23 18.65
N ILE A 249 -29.29 8.53 18.52
CA ILE A 249 -28.63 9.59 19.30
C ILE A 249 -29.09 9.54 20.77
N GLU A 250 -30.39 9.36 21.02
CA GLU A 250 -30.93 9.32 22.39
C GLU A 250 -30.42 8.10 23.18
N ASP A 251 -30.30 6.94 22.54
CA ASP A 251 -29.74 5.75 23.18
C ASP A 251 -28.25 5.92 23.50
N ARG A 252 -27.50 6.60 22.63
CA ARG A 252 -26.08 6.89 22.84
C ARG A 252 -25.83 7.93 23.94
N GLU A 253 -26.72 8.90 24.10
CA GLU A 253 -26.64 9.87 25.21
C GLU A 253 -26.88 9.18 26.57
N LYS A 254 -27.81 8.21 26.64
CA LYS A 254 -28.03 7.41 27.86
C LYS A 254 -26.83 6.54 28.23
N GLU A 255 -26.17 5.93 27.24
CA GLU A 255 -24.97 5.12 27.47
C GLU A 255 -23.81 5.96 28.02
N PHE A 256 -23.65 7.20 27.53
CA PHE A 256 -22.63 8.12 28.00
C PHE A 256 -22.84 8.55 29.46
N ASP A 257 -24.09 8.83 29.85
CA ASP A 257 -24.42 9.19 31.24
C ASP A 257 -24.15 8.03 32.21
N GLU A 258 -24.44 6.78 31.81
CA GLU A 258 -24.15 5.58 32.62
C GLU A 258 -22.64 5.31 32.78
N GLU A 259 -21.85 5.53 31.73
CA GLU A 259 -20.38 5.43 31.80
C GLU A 259 -19.78 6.47 32.76
N GLU A 260 -20.25 7.72 32.71
CA GLU A 260 -19.76 8.79 33.59
C GLU A 260 -20.08 8.50 35.08
N GLU A 261 -21.25 7.93 35.37
CA GLU A 261 -21.59 7.49 36.74
C GLU A 261 -20.70 6.34 37.22
N ASN A 262 -20.43 5.35 36.37
CA ASN A 262 -19.54 4.23 36.69
C ASN A 262 -18.10 4.69 36.96
N GLU A 263 -17.58 5.64 36.20
CA GLU A 263 -16.24 6.20 36.40
C GLU A 263 -16.14 6.99 37.72
N LYS A 264 -17.17 7.79 38.04
CA LYS A 264 -17.28 8.47 39.34
C LYS A 264 -17.34 7.46 40.49
N GLU A 265 -18.02 6.33 40.34
CA GLU A 265 -18.08 5.29 41.38
C GLU A 265 -16.72 4.60 41.58
N MET A 266 -16.02 4.26 40.49
CA MET A 266 -14.67 3.70 40.54
C MET A 266 -13.70 4.66 41.24
N SER A 267 -13.74 5.96 40.93
CA SER A 267 -12.92 6.98 41.60
C SER A 267 -13.18 7.06 43.11
N ARG A 268 -14.46 6.98 43.53
CA ARG A 268 -14.85 6.95 44.96
C ARG A 268 -14.32 5.70 45.66
N ARG A 269 -14.36 4.52 45.01
CA ARG A 269 -13.84 3.25 45.56
C ARG A 269 -12.32 3.28 45.74
N SER A 270 -11.60 3.86 44.79
CA SER A 270 -10.13 3.99 44.84
C SER A 270 -9.65 4.92 45.96
N ARG A 271 -10.33 6.06 46.18
CA ARG A 271 -10.01 6.97 47.29
C ARG A 271 -10.21 6.32 48.66
N LYS A 272 -11.26 5.49 48.81
CA LYS A 272 -11.57 4.79 50.07
C LYS A 272 -10.56 3.69 50.42
N LYS A 273 -9.93 3.06 49.41
CA LYS A 273 -8.85 2.07 49.63
C LYS A 273 -7.53 2.75 50.01
N LYS A 274 -7.22 3.91 49.42
CA LYS A 274 -5.97 4.65 49.69
C LYS A 274 -5.94 5.24 51.10
N SER A 275 -7.07 5.70 51.64
CA SER A 275 -7.13 6.24 53.02
C SER A 275 -7.07 5.17 54.11
N LYS A 276 -7.27 3.88 53.80
CA LYS A 276 -7.19 2.78 54.78
C LYS A 276 -5.80 2.16 54.89
N LYS A 277 -4.89 2.45 53.96
CA LYS A 277 -3.52 1.91 53.92
C LYS A 277 -2.45 2.89 54.44
N PHE A 278 -2.86 4.06 54.93
CA PHE A 278 -1.94 5.14 55.31
C PHE A 278 -1.98 5.49 56.81
N SER A 279 -2.51 4.59 57.65
CA SER A 279 -2.57 4.82 59.11
C SER A 279 -1.65 3.92 59.94
N ASP A 280 -0.92 2.97 59.33
CA ASP A 280 -0.23 1.92 60.09
C ASP A 280 1.29 1.79 59.82
N ASP A 281 1.92 2.61 58.96
CA ASP A 281 3.37 2.52 58.66
C ASP A 281 4.03 3.90 58.58
N GLU A 282 3.97 4.67 59.69
CA GLU A 282 4.89 5.79 59.93
C GLU A 282 5.83 5.40 61.07
N GLU A 283 6.89 4.64 60.77
CA GLU A 283 8.12 4.62 61.55
C GLU A 283 9.23 3.97 60.71
N ASP A 284 10.40 4.62 60.69
CA ASP A 284 11.68 4.19 60.11
C ASP A 284 11.83 4.21 58.57
N GLU A 285 12.58 5.20 58.08
CA GLU A 285 13.95 4.96 57.57
C GLU A 285 14.54 6.25 56.93
N GLU A 286 15.26 7.02 57.74
CA GLU A 286 16.27 7.96 57.25
C GLU A 286 17.58 7.19 57.01
N LYS A 287 17.91 6.85 55.76
CA LYS A 287 19.30 6.58 55.37
C LYS A 287 19.63 7.19 54.01
N ALA A 288 20.52 8.18 54.08
CA ALA A 288 21.27 8.73 52.98
C ALA A 288 22.10 7.64 52.29
N PHE A 289 22.06 7.61 50.95
CA PHE A 289 23.08 6.97 50.13
C PHE A 289 23.70 8.03 49.23
N ASP A 290 24.89 8.45 49.67
CA ASP A 290 25.93 9.10 48.90
C ASP A 290 26.61 8.03 48.04
N ASN A 291 26.61 8.18 46.72
CA ASN A 291 27.33 7.31 45.82
C ASN A 291 28.04 8.16 44.77
N GLY A 292 29.24 8.62 45.15
CA GLY A 292 30.32 8.86 44.21
C GLY A 292 30.95 7.54 43.77
N GLY A 293 31.50 7.53 42.56
CA GLY A 293 32.23 6.44 41.94
C GLY A 293 32.26 6.69 40.43
N ASP A 294 33.25 7.42 39.93
CA ASP A 294 34.63 7.00 39.65
C ASP A 294 34.73 6.27 38.29
N GLU A 295 35.45 6.97 37.41
CA GLU A 295 36.60 6.51 36.64
C GLU A 295 36.42 5.47 35.52
N ASP A 296 36.87 5.94 34.35
CA ASP A 296 37.73 5.26 33.38
C ASP A 296 37.17 4.09 32.57
N ASP A 297 37.14 4.28 31.24
CA ASP A 297 37.77 3.37 30.28
C ASP A 297 37.75 4.02 28.88
N GLU A 298 38.84 4.74 28.58
CA GLU A 298 39.24 5.07 27.21
C GLU A 298 40.01 3.87 26.66
N GLU A 299 39.39 3.06 25.80
CA GLU A 299 40.11 2.12 24.93
C GLU A 299 40.02 2.60 23.48
N ASP A 300 41.13 3.20 23.04
CA ASP A 300 41.49 3.46 21.66
C ASP A 300 41.59 2.13 20.89
N ALA A 301 40.66 1.90 19.97
CA ALA A 301 40.78 0.86 18.95
C ALA A 301 41.28 1.49 17.65
N GLU A 302 42.60 1.45 17.46
CA GLU A 302 43.24 1.68 16.16
C GLU A 302 42.76 0.59 15.18
N PHE A 303 41.90 0.97 14.22
CA PHE A 303 41.49 0.12 13.11
C PHE A 303 42.46 0.38 11.95
N GLU A 304 43.28 -0.61 11.61
CA GLU A 304 44.22 -0.59 10.50
C GLU A 304 43.45 -0.64 9.17
N ASP A 305 43.72 0.35 8.31
CA ASP A 305 43.27 0.42 6.91
C ASP A 305 43.97 -0.66 6.08
N ASP A 306 43.23 -1.69 5.67
CA ASP A 306 43.66 -2.62 4.62
C ASP A 306 43.27 -2.05 3.24
N GLU A 307 44.24 -1.40 2.61
CA GLU A 307 44.25 -0.99 1.20
C GLU A 307 44.37 -2.23 0.29
N ASP A 308 43.25 -2.73 -0.25
CA ASP A 308 43.28 -3.68 -1.38
C ASP A 308 42.96 -2.94 -2.69
N ASP A 309 44.04 -2.45 -3.31
CA ASP A 309 44.12 -2.03 -4.71
C ASP A 309 43.85 -3.23 -5.64
N ALA A 310 42.62 -3.34 -6.13
CA ALA A 310 42.30 -4.20 -7.27
C ALA A 310 42.26 -3.37 -8.56
N GLU A 311 43.43 -3.29 -9.22
CA GLU A 311 43.55 -2.87 -10.62
C GLU A 311 42.66 -3.78 -11.51
N PHE A 312 41.54 -3.24 -11.99
CA PHE A 312 40.70 -3.90 -12.98
C PHE A 312 41.20 -3.48 -14.37
N GLU A 313 41.86 -4.42 -15.07
CA GLU A 313 42.33 -4.24 -16.44
C GLU A 313 41.14 -4.06 -17.39
N ASP A 314 41.09 -2.89 -18.04
CA ASP A 314 40.25 -2.57 -19.18
C ASP A 314 40.69 -3.40 -20.40
N ASP A 315 39.98 -4.50 -20.66
CA ASP A 315 40.06 -5.19 -21.95
C ASP A 315 39.15 -4.51 -22.97
N GLU A 316 39.82 -3.83 -23.90
CA GLU A 316 39.32 -3.41 -25.20
C GLU A 316 38.61 -4.58 -25.91
N GLU A 317 37.48 -4.31 -26.58
CA GLU A 317 37.34 -4.83 -27.94
C GLU A 317 36.31 -4.06 -28.77
N GLU A 318 36.73 -3.87 -30.01
CA GLU A 318 36.15 -3.06 -31.06
C GLU A 318 34.89 -3.69 -31.69
N ASP A 319 34.40 -3.03 -32.74
CA ASP A 319 33.50 -3.55 -33.77
C ASP A 319 32.00 -3.63 -33.46
N SER A 320 31.28 -2.60 -33.91
CA SER A 320 30.38 -2.82 -35.05
C SER A 320 29.89 -1.53 -35.70
N LYS A 321 30.58 -1.15 -36.77
CA LYS A 321 30.01 -0.34 -37.84
C LYS A 321 28.93 -1.13 -38.59
N GLU A 322 27.90 -0.39 -39.00
CA GLU A 322 27.24 -0.54 -40.30
C GLU A 322 26.24 -1.71 -40.52
N LEU A 323 24.97 -1.49 -40.19
CA LEU A 323 23.86 -2.16 -40.91
C LEU A 323 22.61 -1.26 -41.04
N SER A 324 22.67 -0.27 -41.95
CA SER A 324 21.47 0.40 -42.50
C SER A 324 20.93 -0.36 -43.72
N ARG A 325 20.35 -1.55 -43.49
CA ARG A 325 19.67 -2.32 -44.56
C ARG A 325 18.16 -2.16 -44.50
N LYS A 326 17.62 -1.57 -45.57
CA LYS A 326 16.20 -1.47 -45.96
C LYS A 326 15.37 -2.68 -45.51
N LYS A 327 14.43 -2.46 -44.57
CA LYS A 327 13.36 -3.40 -44.20
C LYS A 327 12.41 -3.61 -45.37
N LYS A 328 12.72 -4.56 -46.26
CA LYS A 328 11.71 -5.27 -47.05
C LYS A 328 11.20 -6.44 -46.21
N GLY A 329 9.89 -6.52 -46.00
CA GLY A 329 9.24 -7.49 -45.12
C GLY A 329 9.67 -8.93 -45.40
N LYS A 330 10.55 -9.45 -44.55
CA LYS A 330 10.98 -10.85 -44.54
C LYS A 330 9.79 -11.67 -44.06
N ARG A 331 9.09 -12.34 -44.98
CA ARG A 331 8.09 -13.35 -44.64
C ARG A 331 8.80 -14.39 -43.77
N PHE A 332 8.42 -14.50 -42.51
CA PHE A 332 8.97 -15.49 -41.58
C PHE A 332 8.95 -16.87 -42.26
N SER A 333 10.13 -17.40 -42.52
CA SER A 333 10.29 -18.80 -42.92
C SER A 333 9.72 -19.64 -41.80
N ARG A 334 8.81 -20.56 -42.10
CA ARG A 334 8.22 -21.51 -41.13
C ARG A 334 9.26 -22.54 -40.71
N ASN A 335 10.35 -22.11 -40.10
CA ASN A 335 11.36 -23.00 -39.57
C ASN A 335 10.82 -23.57 -38.26
N GLY A 336 10.81 -24.91 -38.13
CA GLY A 336 10.33 -25.58 -36.91
C GLY A 336 11.05 -25.13 -35.63
N ALA A 337 12.27 -24.60 -35.77
CA ALA A 337 13.03 -24.02 -34.66
C ALA A 337 12.31 -22.84 -33.98
N ASP A 338 11.65 -21.96 -34.74
CA ASP A 338 10.94 -20.80 -34.17
C ASP A 338 9.73 -21.25 -33.33
N PHE A 339 9.06 -22.34 -33.75
CA PHE A 339 7.95 -22.92 -33.01
C PHE A 339 8.40 -23.55 -31.69
N GLN A 340 9.53 -24.26 -31.71
CA GLN A 340 10.11 -24.89 -30.53
C GLN A 340 10.51 -23.84 -29.48
N LEU A 341 11.17 -22.75 -29.91
CA LEU A 341 11.55 -21.66 -29.03
C LEU A 341 10.33 -20.96 -28.39
N MET A 342 9.25 -20.74 -29.16
CA MET A 342 8.02 -20.17 -28.59
C MET A 342 7.34 -21.11 -27.59
N LYS A 343 7.40 -22.42 -27.81
CA LYS A 343 6.86 -23.44 -26.91
C LYS A 343 7.62 -23.45 -25.59
N GLU A 344 8.95 -23.45 -25.64
CA GLU A 344 9.81 -23.41 -24.46
C GLU A 344 9.61 -22.11 -23.67
N ASN A 345 9.55 -20.96 -24.33
CA ASN A 345 9.27 -19.67 -23.68
C ASN A 345 7.90 -19.64 -22.98
N ARG A 346 6.88 -20.24 -23.58
CA ARG A 346 5.55 -20.34 -22.94
C ARG A 346 5.56 -21.29 -21.75
N MET A 347 6.20 -22.45 -21.90
CA MET A 347 6.34 -23.41 -20.81
C MET A 347 7.06 -22.80 -19.61
N MET A 348 8.18 -22.11 -19.85
CA MET A 348 8.96 -21.45 -18.80
C MET A 348 8.15 -20.39 -18.05
N LYS A 349 7.33 -19.60 -18.75
CA LYS A 349 6.43 -18.63 -18.11
C LYS A 349 5.34 -19.29 -17.26
N ILE A 350 4.74 -20.37 -17.75
CA ILE A 350 3.73 -21.12 -16.98
C ILE A 350 4.37 -21.77 -15.76
N ASP A 351 5.58 -22.31 -15.89
CA ASP A 351 6.33 -22.89 -14.77
C ASP A 351 6.77 -21.84 -13.75
N GLY A 352 7.14 -20.63 -14.18
CA GLY A 352 7.40 -19.49 -13.29
C GLY A 352 6.17 -19.15 -12.46
N MET A 353 5.00 -18.94 -13.10
CA MET A 353 3.76 -18.65 -12.38
C MET A 353 3.37 -19.72 -11.36
N ARG A 354 3.66 -20.99 -11.66
CA ARG A 354 3.45 -22.10 -10.73
C ARG A 354 4.45 -22.05 -9.56
N ARG A 355 5.73 -21.81 -9.85
CA ARG A 355 6.80 -21.72 -8.83
C ARG A 355 6.52 -20.61 -7.83
N ASP A 356 6.02 -19.48 -8.32
CA ASP A 356 5.72 -18.28 -7.52
C ASP A 356 4.36 -18.39 -6.79
N GLY A 357 3.63 -19.51 -6.95
CA GLY A 357 2.38 -19.77 -6.25
C GLY A 357 1.13 -19.10 -6.84
N TYR A 358 1.24 -18.39 -7.97
CA TYR A 358 0.08 -17.74 -8.62
C TYR A 358 -0.94 -18.73 -9.21
N ILE A 359 -0.49 -19.92 -9.61
CA ILE A 359 -1.34 -20.98 -10.15
C ILE A 359 -1.00 -22.34 -9.55
N THR A 360 -2.02 -23.18 -9.39
CA THR A 360 -1.87 -24.57 -8.92
C THR A 360 -1.20 -25.45 -9.97
N ALA A 361 -0.67 -26.60 -9.53
CA ALA A 361 -0.07 -27.59 -10.43
C ALA A 361 -1.06 -28.08 -11.51
N ALA A 362 -2.34 -28.25 -11.15
CA ALA A 362 -3.40 -28.66 -12.08
C ALA A 362 -3.67 -27.58 -13.15
N GLN A 363 -3.75 -26.31 -12.75
CA GLN A 363 -3.91 -25.18 -13.68
C GLN A 363 -2.71 -25.07 -14.63
N SER A 364 -1.48 -25.19 -14.10
CA SER A 364 -0.26 -25.21 -14.91
C SER A 364 -0.29 -26.32 -15.97
N GLN A 365 -0.70 -27.54 -15.61
CA GLN A 365 -0.81 -28.65 -16.56
C GLN A 365 -1.87 -28.37 -17.64
N ALA A 366 -3.04 -27.85 -17.26
CA ALA A 366 -4.10 -27.49 -18.20
C ALA A 366 -3.67 -26.38 -19.17
N MET A 367 -2.98 -25.34 -18.68
CA MET A 367 -2.43 -24.27 -19.52
C MET A 367 -1.37 -24.78 -20.48
N LYS A 368 -0.46 -25.65 -20.05
CA LYS A 368 0.55 -26.26 -20.92
C LYS A 368 -0.10 -27.10 -22.02
N ALA A 369 -1.04 -27.96 -21.67
CA ALA A 369 -1.76 -28.80 -22.64
C ALA A 369 -2.48 -27.97 -23.69
N ARG A 370 -3.09 -26.85 -23.30
CA ARG A 370 -3.87 -26.00 -24.21
C ARG A 370 -3.01 -25.08 -25.06
N PHE A 371 -2.13 -24.29 -24.42
CA PHE A 371 -1.45 -23.15 -25.04
C PHE A 371 -0.04 -23.44 -25.56
N CYS A 372 0.56 -24.57 -25.14
CA CYS A 372 1.86 -25.03 -25.64
C CYS A 372 1.73 -26.12 -26.71
N SER A 373 0.52 -26.39 -27.20
CA SER A 373 0.31 -27.28 -28.35
C SER A 373 0.73 -26.60 -29.66
N ASP A 374 1.32 -27.36 -30.57
CA ASP A 374 1.86 -26.83 -31.84
C ASP A 374 0.75 -26.15 -32.69
N ALA A 375 -0.47 -26.69 -32.63
CA ALA A 375 -1.64 -26.09 -33.26
C ALA A 375 -1.92 -24.69 -32.72
N HIS A 376 -1.90 -24.51 -31.39
CA HIS A 376 -2.25 -23.24 -30.75
C HIS A 376 -1.17 -22.16 -30.95
N ILE A 377 0.11 -22.54 -30.99
CA ILE A 377 1.20 -21.62 -31.30
C ILE A 377 1.05 -21.09 -32.73
N SER A 378 0.62 -21.95 -33.67
CA SER A 378 0.38 -21.54 -35.05
C SER A 378 -0.80 -20.57 -35.21
N PHE A 379 -1.83 -20.71 -34.38
CA PHE A 379 -3.01 -19.81 -34.37
C PHE A 379 -2.73 -18.48 -33.69
N SER A 380 -1.91 -18.44 -32.64
CA SER A 380 -1.57 -17.23 -31.90
C SER A 380 -0.83 -16.18 -32.75
N LEU A 381 -0.19 -16.61 -33.84
CA LEU A 381 0.42 -15.72 -34.84
C LEU A 381 -0.59 -15.03 -35.77
N LYS A 382 -1.86 -15.48 -35.78
CA LYS A 382 -2.94 -14.84 -36.52
C LYS A 382 -3.64 -13.83 -35.60
N ARG A 383 -3.44 -12.53 -35.86
CA ARG A 383 -4.05 -11.41 -35.14
C ARG A 383 -5.59 -11.48 -35.23
N ASN A 384 -6.24 -12.01 -34.19
CA ASN A 384 -7.59 -11.65 -33.68
C ASN A 384 -8.29 -12.84 -33.01
N SER A 385 -7.89 -13.23 -31.81
CA SER A 385 -8.75 -14.09 -31.00
C SER A 385 -8.72 -13.69 -29.52
N ASN A 386 -9.76 -12.96 -29.09
CA ASN A 386 -10.15 -12.85 -27.68
C ASN A 386 -10.47 -14.24 -27.05
N ARG A 387 -10.54 -15.29 -27.88
CA ARG A 387 -10.76 -16.67 -27.47
C ARG A 387 -9.68 -17.17 -26.49
N ASP A 388 -8.41 -16.85 -26.75
CA ASP A 388 -7.28 -17.34 -25.97
C ASP A 388 -7.34 -16.80 -24.53
N PHE A 389 -7.77 -15.54 -24.39
CA PHE A 389 -7.98 -14.91 -23.09
C PHE A 389 -9.14 -15.55 -22.32
N ASN A 390 -10.30 -15.76 -22.97
CA ASN A 390 -11.45 -16.39 -22.34
C ASN A 390 -11.14 -17.83 -21.88
N GLU A 391 -10.41 -18.60 -22.69
CA GLU A 391 -9.99 -19.96 -22.33
C GLU A 391 -9.00 -19.95 -21.15
N THR A 392 -8.12 -18.94 -21.09
CA THR A 392 -7.19 -18.74 -19.96
C THR A 392 -7.96 -18.46 -18.67
N CYS A 393 -8.91 -17.52 -18.71
CA CYS A 393 -9.76 -17.21 -17.56
C CYS A 393 -10.58 -18.43 -17.08
N ALA A 394 -11.05 -19.28 -18.00
CA ALA A 394 -11.77 -20.49 -17.64
C ALA A 394 -10.89 -21.50 -16.88
N ILE A 395 -9.64 -21.70 -17.31
CA ILE A 395 -8.68 -22.57 -16.62
C ILE A 395 -8.36 -22.01 -15.23
N LEU A 396 -8.14 -20.70 -15.12
CA LEU A 396 -7.86 -20.07 -13.83
C LEU A 396 -9.05 -20.22 -12.87
N LYS A 397 -10.28 -19.96 -13.31
CA LYS A 397 -11.49 -20.13 -12.48
C LYS A 397 -11.71 -21.58 -12.03
N ALA A 398 -11.40 -22.57 -12.87
CA ALA A 398 -11.59 -23.98 -12.53
C ALA A 398 -10.66 -24.48 -11.42
N GLY A 399 -9.51 -23.83 -11.22
CA GLY A 399 -8.57 -24.17 -10.14
C GLY A 399 -8.59 -23.21 -8.96
N MET A 400 -9.43 -22.18 -8.97
CA MET A 400 -9.72 -21.42 -7.75
C MET A 400 -10.40 -22.39 -6.78
N ARG A 401 -9.91 -22.41 -5.54
CA ARG A 401 -10.56 -23.15 -4.45
C ARG A 401 -12.03 -22.69 -4.46
N GLN A 402 -12.95 -23.61 -4.74
CA GLN A 402 -14.34 -23.33 -4.45
C GLN A 402 -14.38 -23.19 -2.94
N ASP A 403 -14.48 -21.97 -2.45
CA ASP A 403 -14.88 -21.71 -1.08
C ASP A 403 -16.31 -22.23 -0.95
N TYR A 404 -16.41 -23.54 -0.74
CA TYR A 404 -17.61 -24.11 -0.20
C TYR A 404 -17.78 -23.38 1.13
N MET A 405 -18.81 -22.54 1.22
CA MET A 405 -19.25 -21.93 2.49
C MET A 405 -19.79 -23.00 3.45
N GLU A 406 -19.21 -24.19 3.44
CA GLU A 406 -19.36 -25.15 4.49
C GLU A 406 -18.63 -24.55 5.69
N HIS A 407 -19.41 -23.97 6.60
CA HIS A 407 -18.99 -23.72 7.95
C HIS A 407 -18.60 -25.06 8.59
N THR A 408 -17.38 -25.54 8.34
CA THR A 408 -16.76 -26.56 9.16
C THR A 408 -16.52 -25.88 10.51
N GLY A 409 -17.49 -26.02 11.42
CA GLY A 409 -17.33 -25.62 12.80
C GLY A 409 -16.01 -26.17 13.32
N MET A 410 -15.22 -25.32 13.98
CA MET A 410 -13.91 -25.66 14.52
C MET A 410 -13.98 -26.96 15.32
N GLN A 411 -13.61 -28.09 14.72
CA GLN A 411 -13.14 -29.25 15.45
C GLN A 411 -11.65 -29.03 15.72
N GLY A 412 -11.37 -28.20 16.72
CA GLY A 412 -10.03 -28.08 17.27
C GLY A 412 -9.65 -29.40 17.94
N ILE A 413 -8.84 -30.21 17.27
CA ILE A 413 -8.05 -31.25 17.94
C ILE A 413 -6.89 -30.52 18.60
N SER A 414 -7.07 -30.14 19.87
CA SER A 414 -5.98 -29.63 20.70
C SER A 414 -5.07 -30.79 21.07
N PHE A 415 -3.88 -30.85 20.47
CA PHE A 415 -2.78 -31.60 21.07
C PHE A 415 -2.28 -30.81 22.27
N GLY A 416 -2.77 -31.16 23.46
CA GLY A 416 -2.31 -30.61 24.73
C GLY A 416 -0.81 -30.84 24.91
N ARG A 417 -0.01 -29.80 24.69
CA ARG A 417 1.40 -29.73 25.11
C ARG A 417 1.71 -28.54 26.01
N HIS A 418 0.71 -27.76 26.42
CA HIS A 418 0.94 -26.50 27.15
C HIS A 418 0.77 -26.57 28.68
N GLU A 419 0.36 -27.72 29.26
CA GLU A 419 0.20 -27.85 30.72
C GLU A 419 1.40 -28.45 31.46
N MET A 420 2.44 -28.93 30.77
CA MET A 420 3.62 -29.51 31.45
C MET A 420 4.65 -28.46 31.88
N VAL A 421 4.83 -27.38 31.12
CA VAL A 421 5.92 -26.41 31.38
C VAL A 421 5.66 -25.59 32.65
N ASP A 422 4.41 -25.20 32.90
CA ASP A 422 4.06 -24.42 34.09
C ASP A 422 4.11 -25.25 35.39
N ARG A 423 3.93 -26.57 35.28
CA ARG A 423 4.00 -27.48 36.42
C ARG A 423 5.43 -27.78 36.85
N GLU A 424 6.37 -27.80 35.89
CA GLU A 424 7.80 -27.99 36.18
C GLU A 424 8.42 -26.75 36.83
N ARG A 425 8.06 -25.54 36.40
CA ARG A 425 8.49 -24.29 37.08
C ARG A 425 7.97 -24.19 38.51
N SER A 426 6.69 -24.53 38.74
CA SER A 426 6.11 -24.53 40.07
C SER A 426 6.80 -25.50 41.04
N LEU A 427 7.27 -26.66 40.57
CA LEU A 427 7.96 -27.64 41.40
C LEU A 427 9.40 -27.22 41.73
N ALA A 428 10.09 -26.54 40.80
CA ALA A 428 11.43 -26.01 41.04
C ALA A 428 11.42 -24.96 42.16
N ASP A 429 10.51 -23.98 42.07
CA ASP A 429 10.38 -22.92 43.08
C ASP A 429 10.01 -23.48 44.47
N GLU A 430 9.16 -24.53 44.51
CA GLU A 430 8.78 -25.16 45.78
C GLU A 430 9.96 -25.90 46.42
N MET A 431 10.81 -26.58 45.63
CA MET A 431 12.00 -27.26 46.14
C MET A 431 13.06 -26.27 46.64
N GLU A 432 13.22 -25.13 45.97
CA GLU A 432 14.20 -24.11 46.34
C GLU A 432 13.80 -23.41 47.66
N SER A 433 12.51 -23.14 47.85
CA SER A 433 12.00 -22.61 49.13
C SER A 433 12.21 -23.56 50.32
N ARG A 434 12.13 -24.88 50.08
CA ARG A 434 12.36 -25.90 51.11
C ARG A 434 13.83 -26.03 51.49
N PHE A 435 14.74 -25.75 50.56
CA PHE A 435 16.18 -25.75 50.83
C PHE A 435 16.59 -24.53 51.65
N GLN A 436 16.03 -23.35 51.38
CA GLN A 436 16.32 -22.14 52.16
C GLN A 436 15.82 -22.23 53.61
N LYS A 437 14.69 -22.91 53.87
CA LYS A 437 14.16 -23.09 55.24
C LYS A 437 14.95 -24.09 56.12
N LYS A 438 15.90 -24.83 55.56
CA LYS A 438 16.72 -25.81 56.30
C LYS A 438 18.14 -25.33 56.61
N LYS A 439 18.55 -24.18 56.09
CA LYS A 439 19.70 -23.42 56.60
C LYS A 439 19.22 -22.48 57.68
#